data_AF-A0A0H2KXD0-F1
#
_entry.id   AF-A0A0H2KXD0-F1
#
_cell.length_a   1.000
_cell.length_b   1.000
_cell.length_c   1.000
_cell.angle_alpha   90.00
_cell.angle_beta   90.00
_cell.angle_gamma   90.00
#
_symmetry.space_group_name_H-M   'P 1'
#
loop_
_entity.id
_entity.type
_entity.pdbx_description
1 polymer ?
#
loop_
_entity_poly.entity_id
_entity_poly.type
_entity_poly.pdbx_seq_one_letter_code
_entity_poly.pdbx_strand_id
1 'polypeptide(L)'
;MTTTSEQAADSPLPTGTEGRDIPGHAGALARFVVSFALFVGGLVLMGSGMSGVDGGVWLFVGGLLAATLAFALPMAGTGTTER
;
A
#
# COMPACT_ATOMS: atom_id res chain seq x y z
N MET A 1 44.19 -33.18 14.61
CA MET A 1 43.36 -31.96 14.72
C MET A 1 41.95 -32.34 14.29
N THR A 2 41.07 -32.50 15.27
CA THR A 2 39.70 -33.00 15.17
C THR A 2 38.76 -31.83 15.45
N THR A 3 38.32 -31.09 14.43
CA THR A 3 37.45 -29.91 14.63
C THR A 3 36.39 -29.78 13.54
N THR A 4 35.84 -30.89 13.06
CA THR A 4 34.64 -30.87 12.18
C THR A 4 33.42 -31.45 12.88
N SER A 5 33.61 -32.32 13.88
CA SER A 5 32.51 -33.02 14.55
C SER A 5 31.83 -32.21 15.67
N GLU A 6 32.49 -31.19 16.23
CA GLU A 6 31.92 -30.34 17.30
C GLU A 6 31.03 -29.20 16.77
N GLN A 7 31.20 -28.81 15.50
CA GLN A 7 30.48 -27.66 14.92
C GLN A 7 29.03 -27.98 14.51
N ALA A 8 28.65 -29.26 14.46
CA ALA A 8 27.29 -29.68 14.12
C ALA A 8 26.30 -29.70 15.30
N ALA A 9 26.80 -29.60 16.54
CA ALA A 9 25.97 -29.72 17.74
C ALA A 9 25.42 -28.37 18.26
N ASP A 10 25.93 -27.25 17.75
CA ASP A 10 25.65 -25.90 18.27
C ASP A 10 24.99 -24.98 17.22
N SER A 11 24.26 -25.56 16.27
CA SER A 11 23.31 -24.80 15.44
C SER A 11 21.98 -24.74 16.18
N PRO A 12 21.61 -23.61 16.82
CA PRO A 12 20.29 -23.47 17.40
C PRO A 12 19.25 -23.72 16.31
N LEU A 13 18.33 -24.66 16.57
CA LEU A 13 17.18 -24.92 15.71
C LEU A 13 16.45 -23.59 15.47
N PRO A 14 16.16 -23.20 14.22
CA PRO A 14 15.27 -22.08 13.94
C PRO A 14 13.88 -22.46 14.47
N THR A 15 13.61 -22.05 15.71
CA THR A 15 12.29 -22.19 16.32
C THR A 15 11.37 -21.27 15.53
N GLY A 16 10.51 -21.86 14.69
CA GLY A 16 9.58 -21.17 13.78
C GLY A 16 8.48 -20.37 14.49
N THR A 17 8.80 -19.81 15.65
CA THR A 17 8.00 -18.95 16.51
C THR A 17 8.53 -17.52 16.51
N GLU A 18 9.32 -17.13 15.51
CA GLU A 18 9.42 -15.74 15.09
C GLU A 18 8.04 -15.35 14.53
N GLY A 19 7.11 -15.06 15.44
CA GLY A 19 5.98 -14.18 15.19
C GLY A 19 6.58 -12.87 14.70
N ARG A 20 6.84 -12.84 13.40
CA ARG A 20 7.39 -11.71 12.69
C ARG A 20 6.33 -10.63 12.81
N ASP A 21 6.47 -9.77 13.80
CA ASP A 21 5.86 -8.45 13.80
C ASP A 21 6.33 -7.78 12.50
N ILE A 22 5.58 -7.96 11.40
CA ILE A 22 5.86 -7.33 10.11
C ILE A 22 5.53 -5.85 10.33
N PRO A 23 6.54 -4.97 10.52
CA PRO A 23 6.28 -3.55 10.67
C PRO A 23 5.90 -3.06 9.28
N GLY A 24 4.60 -3.02 8.97
CA GLY A 24 4.15 -2.69 7.61
C GLY A 24 2.66 -2.83 7.34
N HIS A 25 1.92 -3.64 8.12
CA HIS A 25 0.49 -3.87 7.84
C HIS A 25 -0.39 -2.64 8.07
N ALA A 26 -0.13 -1.88 9.15
CA ALA A 26 -0.86 -0.65 9.43
C ALA A 26 -0.67 0.41 8.33
N GLY A 27 0.56 0.55 7.82
CA GLY A 27 0.87 1.46 6.72
C GLY A 27 0.24 1.04 5.39
N ALA A 28 0.20 -0.27 5.11
CA ALA A 28 -0.45 -0.82 3.93
C ALA A 28 -1.98 -0.61 3.96
N LEU A 29 -2.61 -0.86 5.12
CA LEU A 29 -4.04 -0.64 5.30
C LEU A 29 -4.41 0.84 5.15
N ALA A 30 -3.63 1.76 5.73
CA ALA A 30 -3.86 3.19 5.60
C ALA A 30 -3.81 3.64 4.13
N ARG A 31 -2.81 3.19 3.37
CA ARG A 31 -2.69 3.49 1.93
C ARG A 31 -3.87 2.92 1.14
N PHE A 32 -4.28 1.69 1.46
CA PHE A 32 -5.45 1.05 0.84
C PHE A 32 -6.73 1.85 1.08
N VAL A 33 -7.01 2.24 2.33
CA VAL A 33 -8.22 3.00 2.68
C VAL A 33 -8.24 4.36 1.97
N VAL A 34 -7.11 5.08 1.95
CA VAL A 34 -6.98 6.36 1.25
C VAL A 34 -7.21 6.20 -0.25
N SER A 35 -6.59 5.20 -0.88
CA SER A 35 -6.78 4.90 -2.30
C SER A 35 -8.21 4.51 -2.63
N PHE A 36 -8.83 3.69 -1.80
CA PHE A 36 -10.23 3.29 -1.99
C PHE A 36 -11.17 4.50 -1.91
N ALA A 37 -10.97 5.37 -0.93
CA ALA A 37 -11.74 6.60 -0.79
C ALA A 37 -11.57 7.54 -2.00
N LEU A 38 -10.34 7.70 -2.50
CA LEU A 38 -10.07 8.50 -3.71
C LEU A 38 -10.71 7.90 -4.96
N PHE A 39 -10.70 6.58 -5.09
CA PHE A 39 -11.32 5.90 -6.22
C PHE A 39 -12.84 6.10 -6.22
N VAL A 40 -13.51 5.77 -5.11
CA VAL A 40 -14.95 5.92 -4.97
C VAL A 40 -15.37 7.38 -5.10
N GLY A 41 -14.65 8.29 -4.43
CA GLY A 41 -14.87 9.74 -4.54
C GLY A 41 -14.69 10.24 -5.98
N GLY A 42 -13.67 9.76 -6.69
CA GLY A 42 -13.43 10.08 -8.09
C GLY A 42 -14.59 9.65 -9.00
N LEU A 43 -15.11 8.43 -8.83
CA LEU A 43 -16.26 7.93 -9.58
C LEU A 43 -17.54 8.75 -9.32
N VAL A 44 -17.79 9.12 -8.06
CA VAL A 44 -18.93 9.96 -7.68
C VAL A 44 -18.81 11.35 -8.32
N LEU A 45 -17.62 11.95 -8.30
CA LEU A 45 -17.39 13.27 -8.87
C LEU A 45 -17.52 13.25 -10.40
N MET A 46 -17.08 12.17 -11.04
CA MET A 46 -17.21 11.95 -12.48
C MET A 46 -18.67 11.79 -12.91
N GLY A 47 -19.45 11.02 -12.15
CA GLY A 47 -20.91 10.91 -12.33
C GLY A 47 -21.64 12.24 -12.10
N SER A 48 -21.22 12.99 -11.08
CA SER A 48 -21.78 14.31 -10.78
C SER A 48 -21.51 15.31 -11.91
N GLY A 49 -20.33 15.27 -12.53
CA GLY A 49 -19.99 16.09 -13.69
C GLY A 49 -20.87 15.86 -14.91
N MET A 50 -21.45 14.66 -15.05
CA MET A 50 -22.41 14.32 -16.11
C MET A 50 -23.85 14.75 -15.80
N SER A 51 -24.14 15.22 -14.58
CA SER A 51 -25.50 15.54 -14.14
C SER A 51 -26.00 16.93 -14.60
N GLY A 52 -25.29 17.58 -15.54
CA GLY A 52 -25.72 18.87 -16.11
C GLY A 52 -25.52 20.08 -15.19
N VAL A 53 -24.68 19.96 -14.16
CA VAL A 53 -24.32 21.08 -13.28
C VAL A 53 -23.35 22.04 -13.97
N ASP A 54 -23.46 23.34 -13.66
CA ASP A 54 -22.51 24.34 -14.13
C ASP A 54 -21.08 23.95 -13.73
N GLY A 55 -20.17 23.94 -14.70
CA GLY A 55 -18.79 23.48 -14.49
C GLY A 55 -18.63 21.96 -14.40
N GLY A 56 -19.62 21.15 -14.79
CA GLY A 56 -19.57 19.69 -14.74
C GLY A 56 -18.33 19.07 -15.40
N VAL A 57 -17.77 19.69 -16.44
CA VAL A 57 -16.51 19.25 -17.07
C VAL A 57 -15.33 19.25 -16.08
N TRP A 58 -15.27 20.24 -15.19
CA TRP A 58 -14.22 20.32 -14.17
C TRP A 58 -14.41 19.27 -13.08
N LEU A 59 -15.66 18.91 -12.77
CA LEU A 59 -15.94 17.83 -11.83
C LEU A 59 -15.55 16.49 -12.44
N PHE A 60 -15.83 16.29 -13.73
CA PHE A 60 -15.39 15.11 -14.46
C PHE A 60 -13.86 14.98 -14.48
N VAL A 61 -13.15 16.06 -14.82
CA VAL A 61 -11.69 16.10 -14.83
C VAL A 61 -11.11 15.88 -13.42
N GLY A 62 -11.70 16.51 -12.40
CA GLY A 62 -11.32 16.30 -11.01
C GLY A 62 -11.54 14.86 -10.56
N GLY A 63 -12.64 14.23 -10.98
CA GLY A 63 -12.95 12.83 -10.69
C GLY A 63 -11.98 11.86 -11.36
N LEU A 64 -11.62 12.14 -12.62
CA LEU A 64 -10.59 11.41 -13.35
C LEU A 64 -9.23 11.50 -12.65
N LEU A 65 -8.82 12.70 -12.22
CA LEU A 65 -7.58 12.90 -11.46
C LEU A 65 -7.58 12.16 -10.12
N ALA A 66 -8.67 12.22 -9.36
CA ALA A 66 -8.80 11.48 -8.11
C ALA A 66 -8.70 9.96 -8.33
N ALA A 67 -9.33 9.45 -9.40
CA ALA A 67 -9.26 8.03 -9.76
C ALA A 67 -7.84 7.61 -10.18
N THR A 68 -7.08 8.43 -10.90
CA THR A 68 -5.68 8.10 -11.24
C THR A 68 -4.77 8.12 -10.00
N LEU A 69 -4.97 9.08 -9.10
CA LEU A 69 -4.26 9.15 -7.81
C LEU A 69 -4.51 7.94 -6.92
N ALA A 70 -5.72 7.39 -6.94
CA ALA A 70 -6.06 6.17 -6.19
C ALA A 70 -5.13 4.99 -6.53
N PHE A 71 -4.66 4.89 -7.77
CA PHE A 71 -3.73 3.84 -8.22
C PHE A 71 -2.27 4.22 -8.04
N ALA A 72 -1.93 5.52 -8.04
CA ALA A 72 -0.56 5.99 -7.85
C ALA A 72 -0.09 5.93 -6.38
N LEU A 73 -0.96 6.24 -5.42
CA LEU A 73 -0.61 6.28 -3.99
C LEU A 73 -0.17 4.94 -3.37
N PRO A 74 -0.78 3.78 -3.70
CA PRO A 74 -0.30 2.48 -3.23
C PRO A 74 1.11 2.16 -3.72
N MET A 75 1.51 2.70 -4.89
CA MET A 75 2.82 2.47 -5.51
C MET A 75 3.92 3.37 -4.96
N ALA A 76 3.60 4.56 -4.46
CA ALA A 76 4.58 5.51 -3.90
C ALA A 76 5.22 5.05 -2.57
N GLY A 77 4.71 3.96 -1.98
CA GLY A 77 5.07 3.48 -0.67
C GLY A 77 6.26 2.50 -0.58
N THR A 78 6.92 2.22 -1.70
CA THR A 78 8.02 1.23 -1.83
C THR A 78 9.42 1.83 -1.66
N GLY A 79 9.56 3.14 -1.44
CA GLY A 79 10.84 3.85 -1.63
C GLY A 79 11.60 4.35 -0.39
N THR A 80 11.23 4.04 0.86
CA THR A 80 11.89 4.67 2.03
C THR A 80 12.16 3.75 3.23
N THR A 81 12.63 2.53 3.03
CA THR A 81 13.20 1.72 4.12
C THR A 81 14.71 1.53 3.92
N GLU A 82 15.42 2.62 3.67
CA GLU A 82 16.88 2.68 3.73
C GLU A 82 17.27 3.98 4.46
N ARG A 83 17.37 3.92 5.78
CA ARG A 83 18.19 4.84 6.57
C ARG A 83 18.56 4.21 7.91
#